data_AF-A0A3D3UEC5-F1
#
_entry.id   AF-A0A3D3UEC5-F1
#
_cell.length_a   1.000
_cell.length_b   1.000
_cell.length_c   1.000
_cell.angle_alpha   90.00
_cell.angle_beta   90.00
_cell.angle_gamma   90.00
#
_symmetry.space_group_name_H-M   'P 1'
#
loop_
_entity.id
_entity.type
_entity.pdbx_description
1 polymer ?
#
loop_
_entity_poly.entity_id
_entity_poly.type
_entity_poly.pdbx_seq_one_letter_code
_entity_poly.pdbx_strand_id
1 'polypeptide(L)' 'LGVIPKEAAKAVWERGDFEVARIDEIERETKHDVIAFLTNLAEYVGPEARFVHQGMTSS' A
#
# COMPACT_ATOMS: atom_id res chain seq x y z
N LEU A 1 -13.52 5.08 15.17
CA LEU A 1 -12.32 4.22 15.38
C LEU A 1 -12.80 2.81 15.67
N GLY A 2 -12.31 1.79 14.96
CA GLY A 2 -12.80 0.40 15.07
C GLY A 2 -13.21 -0.28 13.75
N VAL A 3 -13.06 0.39 12.61
CA VAL A 3 -13.42 -0.15 11.27
C VAL A 3 -12.28 -1.02 10.69
N ILE A 4 -11.04 -0.72 11.06
CA ILE A 4 -9.87 -1.45 10.59
C ILE A 4 -9.56 -2.60 11.57
N PRO A 5 -9.52 -3.86 11.11
CA PRO A 5 -9.10 -5.00 11.92
C PRO A 5 -7.68 -4.80 12.47
N LYS A 6 -7.41 -5.24 13.71
CA LYS A 6 -6.08 -5.12 14.31
C LYS A 6 -5.03 -5.93 13.54
N GLU A 7 -5.47 -7.02 12.95
CA GLU A 7 -4.70 -7.94 12.13
C GLU A 7 -4.17 -7.23 10.87
N ALA A 8 -4.91 -6.27 10.32
CA ALA A 8 -4.46 -5.50 9.18
C ALA A 8 -3.26 -4.61 9.54
N ALA A 9 -3.34 -3.90 10.67
CA ALA A 9 -2.21 -3.11 11.18
C ALA A 9 -1.00 -4.01 11.48
N LYS A 10 -1.23 -5.18 12.09
CA LYS A 10 -0.18 -6.17 12.35
C LYS A 10 0.48 -6.67 11.06
N ALA A 11 -0.31 -7.01 10.04
CA ALA A 11 0.19 -7.45 8.74
C ALA A 11 1.08 -6.39 8.06
N VAL A 12 0.65 -5.12 8.07
CA VAL A 12 1.46 -4.01 7.53
C VAL A 12 2.77 -3.86 8.31
N TRP A 13 2.75 -4.03 9.62
CA TRP A 13 3.95 -3.92 10.45
C TRP A 13 4.94 -5.08 10.27
N GLU A 14 4.44 -6.29 10.07
CA GLU A 14 5.27 -7.50 9.92
C GLU A 14 5.78 -7.72 8.50
N ARG A 15 5.00 -7.33 7.49
CA ARG A 15 5.26 -7.63 6.08
C ARG A 15 5.48 -6.40 5.20
N GLY A 16 5.27 -5.20 5.73
CA GLY A 16 5.43 -3.97 4.96
C GLY A 16 6.86 -3.82 4.45
N ASP A 17 7.00 -3.78 3.15
CA ASP A 17 8.27 -3.56 2.44
C ASP A 17 7.98 -2.84 1.12
N PHE A 18 9.02 -2.37 0.44
CA PHE A 18 8.91 -1.71 -0.85
C PHE A 18 10.16 -1.87 -1.69
N GLU A 19 10.00 -1.78 -3.01
CA GLU A 19 11.09 -1.78 -3.97
C GLU A 19 10.96 -0.58 -4.92
N VAL A 20 11.95 0.32 -4.91
CA VAL A 20 11.93 1.55 -5.72
C VAL A 20 11.82 1.27 -7.21
N ALA A 21 12.59 0.30 -7.73
CA ALA A 21 12.54 -0.03 -9.17
C ALA A 21 11.15 -0.54 -9.58
N ARG A 22 10.49 -1.31 -8.72
CA ARG A 22 9.13 -1.79 -8.95
C ARG A 22 8.09 -0.68 -8.88
N ILE A 23 8.25 0.28 -7.97
CA ILE A 23 7.41 1.48 -7.91
C ILE A 23 7.55 2.28 -9.21
N ASP A 24 8.78 2.50 -9.71
CA ASP A 24 9.03 3.23 -10.96
C ASP A 24 8.36 2.54 -12.17
N GLU A 25 8.34 1.20 -12.20
CA GLU A 25 7.61 0.43 -13.23
C GLU A 25 6.11 0.69 -13.17
N ILE A 26 5.51 0.59 -11.98
CA ILE A 26 4.07 0.81 -11.78
C ILE A 26 3.71 2.27 -12.09
N GLU A 27 4.53 3.23 -11.66
CA GLU A 27 4.31 4.66 -11.91
C GLU A 27 4.30 4.98 -13.41
N ARG A 28 5.10 4.28 -14.22
CA ARG A 28 5.07 4.44 -15.69
C ARG A 28 3.70 4.10 -16.28
N GLU A 29 2.94 3.19 -15.66
CA GLU A 29 1.59 2.83 -16.10
C GLU A 29 0.52 3.73 -15.46
N THR A 30 0.59 3.93 -14.14
CA THR A 30 -0.44 4.65 -13.38
C THR A 30 -0.32 6.17 -13.51
N LYS A 31 0.87 6.68 -13.85
CA LYS A 31 1.22 8.10 -13.84
C LYS A 31 0.93 8.78 -12.50
N HIS A 32 1.03 8.03 -11.41
CA HIS A 32 0.77 8.51 -10.06
C HIS A 32 1.62 7.76 -9.03
N ASP A 33 2.51 8.50 -8.37
CA ASP A 33 3.46 8.06 -7.34
C ASP A 33 2.81 7.34 -6.14
N VAL A 34 1.80 7.93 -5.48
CA VAL A 34 1.13 7.35 -4.31
C VAL A 34 0.40 6.06 -4.68
N ILE A 35 -0.25 6.01 -5.84
CA ILE A 35 -0.87 4.77 -6.33
C ILE A 35 0.20 3.71 -6.61
N ALA A 36 1.33 4.09 -7.20
CA ALA A 36 2.42 3.18 -7.48
C ALA A 36 3.02 2.59 -6.19
N PHE A 37 3.28 3.43 -5.19
CA PHE A 37 3.74 3.01 -3.88
C PHE A 37 2.75 2.05 -3.20
N LEU A 38 1.46 2.41 -3.14
CA LEU A 38 0.45 1.58 -2.49
C LEU A 38 0.24 0.24 -3.21
N THR A 39 0.40 0.22 -4.53
CA THR A 39 0.34 -1.02 -5.33
C THR A 39 1.52 -1.93 -5.01
N ASN A 40 2.74 -1.39 -4.99
CA ASN A 40 3.93 -2.17 -4.60
C ASN A 40 3.84 -2.66 -3.14
N LEU A 41 3.42 -1.81 -2.20
CA LEU A 41 3.21 -2.21 -0.81
C LEU A 41 2.24 -3.39 -0.69
N ALA A 42 1.19 -3.42 -1.50
CA ALA A 42 0.21 -4.51 -1.52
C ALA A 42 0.81 -5.85 -2.01
N GLU A 43 1.86 -5.83 -2.83
CA GLU A 43 2.59 -7.04 -3.26
C GLU A 43 3.25 -7.76 -2.07
N TYR A 44 3.66 -7.03 -1.02
CA TYR A 44 4.26 -7.60 0.20
C TYR A 44 3.23 -7.88 1.31
N VAL A 45 2.33 -6.92 1.57
CA VAL A 45 1.38 -7.01 2.68
C VAL A 45 0.25 -7.99 2.39
N GLY A 46 -0.18 -8.10 1.13
CA GLY A 46 -1.30 -8.92 0.71
C GLY A 46 -2.67 -8.24 0.90
N PRO A 47 -3.77 -9.02 1.05
CA PRO A 47 -5.14 -8.50 1.08
C PRO A 47 -5.44 -7.46 2.16
N GLU A 48 -4.63 -7.40 3.22
CA GLU A 48 -4.72 -6.43 4.31
C GLU A 48 -4.30 -5.01 3.88
N ALA A 49 -3.54 -4.87 2.79
CA ALA A 49 -3.14 -3.57 2.24
C ALA A 49 -4.33 -2.69 1.85
N ARG A 50 -5.51 -3.27 1.60
CA ARG A 50 -6.76 -2.53 1.30
C ARG A 50 -7.17 -1.49 2.36
N PHE A 51 -6.66 -1.64 3.58
CA PHE A 51 -6.93 -0.71 4.67
C PHE A 51 -5.92 0.45 4.73
N VAL A 52 -4.82 0.37 3.98
CA VAL A 52 -3.82 1.44 3.88
C VAL A 52 -4.38 2.55 2.98
N HIS A 53 -4.26 3.81 3.42
CA HIS A 53 -4.78 4.99 2.72
C HIS A 53 -6.32 5.01 2.54
N GLN A 54 -7.07 4.18 3.28
CA GLN A 54 -8.53 4.14 3.21
C GLN A 54 -9.13 5.49 3.66
N GLY A 55 -9.85 6.15 2.76
CA GLY A 55 -10.53 7.42 3.03
C GLY A 55 -9.62 8.66 2.98
N MET A 56 -8.38 8.52 2.51
CA MET A 56 -7.44 9.61 2.33
C MET A 56 -7.38 10.09 0.87
N THR A 57 -6.86 11.30 0.66
CA THR A 57 -6.48 11.82 -0.67
C THR A 57 -4.95 11.87 -0.78
N SER A 58 -4.44 11.77 -2.00
CA SER A 58 -3.01 11.75 -2.33
C SER A 58 -2.38 13.14 -2.48
N SER A 59 -2.93 14.15 -1.77
CA SER A 59 -2.64 15.57 -1.98
C SER A 59 -1.25 16.03 -1.57
#